data_AF-A0A7C8E9A6-F1
#
_entry.id   AF-A0A7C8E9A6-F1
#
_cell.length_a   1.000
_cell.length_b   1.000
_cell.length_c   1.000
_cell.angle_alpha   90.00
_cell.angle_beta   90.00
_cell.angle_gamma   90.00
#
_symmetry.space_group_name_H-M   'P 1'
#
loop_
_entity.id
_entity.type
_entity.pdbx_description
1 polymer ?
#
loop_
_entity_poly.entity_id
_entity_poly.type
_entity_poly.pdbx_seq_one_letter_code
_entity_poly.pdbx_strand_id
1 'polypeptide(L)'
;MDIIVEHVNVWAAPIKDQVGGLYRTLTSLKEAGADLDFVIARRTPEDPGNGVVFVTPLRGDREISAAANLGFNVSTSVSSVRVEGDNKPGLAADVTKILADAGITLRGFSAAVIGARFIFYIGFDSKQDAEKAVKLLQQE
;
A
#
# COMPACT_ATOMS: atom_id res chain seq x y z
N MET A 1 14.01 16.32 -6.58
CA MET A 1 12.90 16.33 -5.64
C MET A 1 13.44 15.70 -4.37
N ASP A 2 13.32 16.37 -3.22
CA ASP A 2 13.76 15.75 -1.96
C ASP A 2 12.71 14.73 -1.53
N ILE A 3 12.84 13.49 -2.03
CA ILE A 3 11.91 12.39 -1.81
C ILE A 3 12.62 11.13 -1.34
N ILE A 4 11.97 10.41 -0.44
CA ILE A 4 12.37 9.08 0.02
C ILE A 4 11.47 8.08 -0.70
N VAL A 5 12.10 7.06 -1.29
CA VAL A 5 11.43 6.05 -2.11
C VAL A 5 11.83 4.66 -1.62
N GLU A 6 10.85 3.87 -1.17
CA GLU A 6 11.08 2.58 -0.54
C GLU A 6 10.12 1.51 -1.07
N HIS A 7 10.62 0.28 -1.23
CA HIS A 7 9.75 -0.87 -1.42
C HIS A 7 9.02 -1.22 -0.12
N VAL A 8 7.73 -1.52 -0.22
CA VAL A 8 6.94 -1.96 0.92
C VAL A 8 6.19 -3.25 0.62
N ASN A 9 6.22 -4.17 1.58
CA ASN A 9 5.38 -5.36 1.52
C ASN A 9 3.96 -4.98 1.93
N VAL A 10 3.03 -5.08 0.99
CA VAL A 10 1.60 -4.92 1.25
C VAL A 10 0.99 -6.29 1.48
N TRP A 11 0.32 -6.46 2.62
CA TRP A 11 -0.35 -7.69 3.01
C TRP A 11 -1.83 -7.56 2.73
N ALA A 12 -2.42 -8.57 2.08
CA ALA A 12 -3.82 -8.56 1.70
C ALA A 12 -4.56 -9.74 2.34
N ALA A 13 -5.77 -9.49 2.85
CA ALA A 13 -6.69 -10.52 3.33
C ALA A 13 -8.12 -10.23 2.87
N PRO A 14 -8.94 -11.28 2.62
CA PRO A 14 -10.36 -11.10 2.46
C PRO A 14 -11.00 -10.62 3.77
N ILE A 15 -12.03 -9.80 3.67
CA ILE A 15 -12.86 -9.37 4.80
C ILE A 15 -14.34 -9.49 4.45
N LYS A 16 -15.19 -9.64 5.47
CA LYS A 16 -16.64 -9.51 5.29
C LYS A 16 -17.03 -8.04 5.24
N ASP A 17 -17.77 -7.66 4.21
CA ASP A 17 -18.37 -6.32 4.07
C ASP A 17 -19.61 -6.23 4.94
N GLN A 18 -19.39 -6.06 6.24
CA GLN A 18 -20.42 -5.95 7.25
C GLN A 18 -19.96 -5.06 8.40
N VAL A 19 -20.91 -4.66 9.25
CA VAL A 19 -20.62 -3.89 10.46
C VAL A 19 -19.53 -4.57 11.29
N GLY A 20 -18.45 -3.84 11.56
CA GLY A 20 -17.32 -4.32 12.35
C GLY A 20 -16.40 -5.33 11.64
N GLY A 21 -16.61 -5.63 10.35
CA GLY A 21 -15.77 -6.56 9.59
C GLY A 21 -14.29 -6.18 9.63
N LEU A 22 -13.96 -4.94 9.26
CA LEU A 22 -12.59 -4.41 9.33
C LEU A 22 -12.06 -4.33 10.77
N TYR A 23 -12.89 -3.92 11.74
CA TYR A 23 -12.51 -3.79 13.14
C TYR A 23 -11.96 -5.10 13.72
N ARG A 24 -12.64 -6.23 13.45
CA ARG A 24 -12.21 -7.54 13.97
C ARG A 24 -10.84 -7.92 13.44
N THR A 25 -10.61 -7.73 12.14
CA THR A 25 -9.33 -7.99 11.49
C THR A 25 -8.21 -7.12 12.07
N LEU A 26 -8.42 -5.82 12.22
CA LEU A 26 -7.42 -4.90 12.76
C LEU A 26 -7.16 -5.13 14.26
N THR A 27 -8.16 -5.59 15.02
CA THR A 27 -8.00 -5.89 16.45
C THR A 27 -7.00 -7.01 16.68
N SER A 28 -7.06 -8.08 15.89
CA SER A 28 -6.11 -9.20 15.98
C SER A 28 -4.68 -8.78 15.63
N LEU A 29 -4.49 -7.88 14.64
CA LEU A 29 -3.17 -7.32 14.31
C LEU A 29 -2.64 -6.43 15.44
N LYS A 30 -3.49 -5.57 16.01
CA LYS A 30 -3.16 -4.75 17.19
C LYS A 30 -2.74 -5.62 18.39
N GLU A 31 -3.45 -6.71 18.68
CA GLU A 31 -3.09 -7.64 19.77
C GLU A 31 -1.77 -8.40 19.52
N ALA A 32 -1.36 -8.50 18.26
CA ALA A 32 -0.04 -9.00 17.87
C ALA A 32 1.08 -7.95 18.01
N GLY A 33 0.73 -6.69 18.26
CA GLY A 33 1.65 -5.56 18.39
C GLY A 33 1.92 -4.81 17.09
N ALA A 34 1.14 -5.06 16.03
CA ALA A 34 1.36 -4.41 14.73
C ALA A 34 1.14 -2.89 14.82
N ASP A 35 2.12 -2.14 14.33
CA ASP A 35 2.06 -0.69 14.12
C ASP A 35 1.97 -0.42 12.62
N LEU A 36 0.77 -0.10 12.15
CA LEU A 36 0.44 -0.03 10.72
C LEU A 36 0.59 1.40 10.19
N ASP A 37 1.41 1.59 9.15
CA ASP A 37 1.60 2.86 8.47
C ASP A 37 0.45 3.17 7.50
N PHE A 38 -0.20 2.13 6.95
CA PHE A 38 -1.23 2.29 5.94
C PHE A 38 -2.24 1.13 5.95
N VAL A 39 -3.52 1.49 5.82
CA VAL A 39 -4.65 0.56 5.68
C VAL A 39 -5.58 1.07 4.60
N ILE A 40 -5.90 0.22 3.62
CA ILE A 40 -6.99 0.47 2.68
C ILE A 40 -7.88 -0.77 2.62
N ALA A 41 -9.18 -0.57 2.80
CA ALA A 41 -10.18 -1.60 2.63
C ALA A 41 -11.16 -1.18 1.54
N ARG A 42 -11.55 -2.12 0.70
CA ARG A 42 -12.55 -1.90 -0.34
C ARG A 42 -13.42 -3.13 -0.51
N ARG A 43 -14.65 -2.90 -0.95
CA ARG A 43 -15.55 -3.96 -1.41
C ARG A 43 -14.98 -4.63 -2.65
N THR A 44 -15.39 -5.86 -2.88
CA THR A 44 -15.15 -6.61 -4.11
C THR A 44 -16.46 -6.61 -4.90
N PRO A 45 -16.67 -5.69 -5.86
CA PRO A 45 -17.98 -5.52 -6.52
C PRO A 45 -18.52 -6.80 -7.17
N GLU A 46 -17.63 -7.66 -7.65
CA GLU A 46 -17.91 -8.97 -8.26
C GLU A 46 -18.28 -10.07 -7.24
N ASP A 47 -18.10 -9.82 -5.93
CA ASP A 47 -18.46 -10.75 -4.85
C ASP A 47 -19.15 -9.99 -3.69
N PRO A 48 -20.46 -9.66 -3.84
CA PRO A 48 -21.21 -8.89 -2.84
C PRO A 48 -21.17 -9.48 -1.44
N GLY A 49 -21.05 -8.63 -0.41
CA GLY A 49 -20.89 -9.04 0.99
C GLY A 49 -19.45 -9.38 1.38
N ASN A 50 -18.52 -9.33 0.42
CA ASN A 50 -17.09 -9.49 0.66
C ASN A 50 -16.31 -8.23 0.24
N GLY A 51 -15.10 -8.15 0.77
CA GLY A 51 -14.12 -7.14 0.43
C GLY A 51 -12.71 -7.66 0.65
N VAL A 52 -11.76 -6.76 0.44
CA VAL A 52 -10.34 -7.00 0.69
C VAL A 52 -9.80 -5.84 1.51
N VAL A 53 -8.95 -6.16 2.48
CA VAL A 53 -8.13 -5.20 3.21
C VAL A 53 -6.68 -5.38 2.83
N PHE A 54 -5.99 -4.27 2.63
CA PHE A 54 -4.56 -4.19 2.43
C PHE A 54 -3.96 -3.41 3.60
N VAL A 55 -2.88 -3.94 4.18
CA VAL A 55 -2.14 -3.30 5.27
C VAL A 55 -0.65 -3.32 5.00
N THR A 56 0.05 -2.33 5.54
CA THR A 56 1.51 -2.35 5.64
C THR A 56 1.93 -1.44 6.80
N PRO A 57 3.04 -1.72 7.48
CA PRO A 57 3.89 -2.91 7.38
C PRO A 57 3.42 -4.02 8.33
N LEU A 58 3.90 -5.24 8.09
CA LEU A 58 3.97 -6.30 9.09
C LEU A 58 5.39 -6.85 9.01
N ARG A 59 6.13 -6.81 10.12
CA ARG A 59 7.58 -7.05 10.15
C ARG A 59 7.98 -8.16 11.13
N GLY A 60 7.30 -8.25 12.28
CA GLY A 60 7.66 -9.20 13.33
C GLY A 60 7.02 -10.58 13.16
N ASP A 61 7.68 -11.64 13.65
CA ASP A 61 7.17 -13.02 13.58
C ASP A 61 5.77 -13.17 14.20
N ARG A 62 5.51 -12.46 15.30
CA ARG A 62 4.19 -12.46 15.97
C ARG A 62 3.11 -11.80 15.11
N GLU A 63 3.43 -10.67 14.48
CA GLU A 63 2.54 -9.96 13.57
C GLU A 63 2.22 -10.81 12.34
N ILE A 64 3.25 -11.39 11.72
CA ILE A 64 3.13 -12.25 10.54
C ILE A 64 2.31 -13.50 10.87
N SER A 65 2.56 -14.15 12.01
CA SER A 65 1.80 -15.33 12.44
C SER A 65 0.33 -14.99 12.71
N ALA A 66 0.03 -13.86 13.36
CA ALA A 66 -1.34 -13.41 13.57
C ALA A 66 -2.04 -13.06 12.25
N ALA A 67 -1.33 -12.41 11.33
CA ALA A 67 -1.84 -12.06 10.02
C ALA A 67 -2.15 -13.31 9.19
N ALA A 68 -1.28 -14.31 9.20
CA ALA A 68 -1.50 -15.59 8.51
C ALA A 68 -2.79 -16.30 8.99
N ASN A 69 -3.05 -16.29 10.31
CA ASN A 69 -4.28 -16.85 10.89
C ASN A 69 -5.56 -16.13 10.43
N LEU A 70 -5.45 -14.87 9.98
CA LEU A 70 -6.55 -14.07 9.43
C LEU A 70 -6.64 -14.18 7.90
N GLY A 71 -5.79 -14.99 7.27
CA GLY A 71 -5.72 -15.14 5.82
C GLY A 71 -4.93 -14.04 5.11
N PHE A 72 -4.15 -13.22 5.82
CA PHE A 72 -3.23 -12.31 5.17
C PHE A 72 -2.08 -13.06 4.51
N ASN A 73 -1.75 -12.63 3.30
CA ASN A 73 -0.54 -13.03 2.60
C ASN A 73 0.13 -11.77 2.05
N VAL A 74 1.46 -11.80 1.89
CA VAL A 74 2.15 -10.78 1.08
C VAL A 74 1.51 -10.81 -0.30
N SER A 75 1.01 -9.66 -0.75
CA SER A 75 0.25 -9.62 -1.98
C SER A 75 1.18 -9.93 -3.16
N THR A 76 0.93 -11.05 -3.82
CA THR A 76 1.55 -11.36 -5.12
C THR A 76 0.94 -10.55 -6.26
N SER A 77 -0.23 -9.95 -6.02
CA SER A 77 -0.97 -9.19 -7.01
C SER A 77 -0.57 -7.72 -7.11
N VAL A 78 0.20 -7.19 -6.14
CA VAL A 78 0.64 -5.79 -6.16
C VAL A 78 2.05 -5.64 -5.63
N SER A 79 2.96 -5.22 -6.50
CA SER A 79 4.29 -4.75 -6.09
C SER A 79 4.15 -3.28 -5.67
N SER A 80 4.54 -2.93 -4.44
CA SER A 80 4.24 -1.60 -3.88
C SER A 80 5.48 -0.79 -3.56
N VAL A 81 5.42 0.51 -3.85
CA VAL A 81 6.45 1.51 -3.52
C VAL A 81 5.80 2.62 -2.69
N ARG A 82 6.45 2.97 -1.59
CA ARG A 82 6.13 4.12 -0.74
C ARG A 82 7.03 5.28 -1.14
N VAL A 83 6.42 6.45 -1.36
CA VAL A 83 7.13 7.69 -1.70
C VAL A 83 6.70 8.77 -0.72
N GLU A 84 7.65 9.45 -0.09
CA GLU A 84 7.36 10.58 0.79
C GLU A 84 8.33 11.74 0.57
N GLY A 85 7.93 12.95 0.97
CA GLY A 85 8.74 14.17 0.85
C GLY A 85 7.91 15.40 1.15
N ASP A 86 8.42 16.58 0.78
CA ASP A 86 7.71 17.84 0.97
C ASP A 86 6.56 18.01 -0.03
N ASN A 87 5.40 18.43 0.46
CA ASN A 87 4.22 18.60 -0.36
C ASN A 87 4.29 19.89 -1.18
N LYS A 88 3.98 19.78 -2.49
CA LYS A 88 3.83 20.91 -3.41
C LYS A 88 2.59 20.70 -4.30
N PRO A 89 1.92 21.77 -4.75
CA PRO A 89 0.83 21.66 -5.72
C PRO A 89 1.27 20.85 -6.96
N GLY A 90 0.42 19.94 -7.43
CA GLY A 90 0.65 19.17 -8.65
C GLY A 90 1.54 17.92 -8.50
N LEU A 91 2.11 17.65 -7.33
CA LEU A 91 3.11 16.59 -7.17
C LEU A 91 2.66 15.19 -7.61
N ALA A 92 1.40 14.82 -7.34
CA ALA A 92 0.89 13.53 -7.81
C ALA A 92 0.88 13.43 -9.35
N ALA A 93 0.59 14.53 -10.04
CA ALA A 93 0.66 14.60 -11.51
C ALA A 93 2.11 14.54 -11.99
N ASP A 94 3.04 15.25 -11.34
CA ASP A 94 4.47 15.20 -11.67
C ASP A 94 5.02 13.77 -11.55
N VAL A 95 4.78 13.10 -10.41
CA VAL A 95 5.25 11.73 -10.15
C VAL A 95 4.63 10.74 -11.15
N THR A 96 3.32 10.82 -11.38
CA THR A 96 2.65 9.91 -12.33
C THR A 96 3.09 10.17 -13.77
N LYS A 97 3.44 11.41 -14.14
CA LYS A 97 4.02 11.74 -15.43
C LYS A 97 5.40 11.09 -15.62
N ILE A 98 6.30 11.16 -14.63
CA ILE A 98 7.62 10.50 -14.70
C ILE A 98 7.47 9.00 -14.98
N LEU A 99 6.54 8.34 -14.27
CA LEU A 99 6.26 6.92 -14.46
C LEU A 99 5.66 6.62 -15.84
N ALA A 100 4.74 7.46 -16.31
CA ALA A 100 4.11 7.33 -17.63
C ALA A 100 5.11 7.54 -18.79
N ASP A 101 5.99 8.54 -18.70
CA ASP A 101 7.04 8.79 -19.69
C ASP A 101 8.02 7.61 -19.80
N ALA A 102 8.19 6.85 -18.71
CA ALA A 102 8.96 5.61 -18.68
C ALA A 102 8.18 4.36 -19.13
N GLY A 103 6.93 4.52 -19.56
CA GLY A 103 6.05 3.43 -20.01
C GLY A 103 5.55 2.52 -18.91
N ILE A 104 5.48 2.98 -17.66
CA ILE A 104 5.02 2.20 -16.50
C ILE A 104 3.52 2.45 -16.26
N THR A 105 2.72 1.39 -16.26
CA THR A 105 1.30 1.42 -15.87
C THR A 105 1.16 1.25 -14.37
N LEU A 106 0.22 1.98 -13.76
CA LEU A 106 -0.07 1.88 -12.33
C LEU A 106 -1.28 0.98 -12.08
N ARG A 107 -1.12 0.03 -11.17
CA ARG A 107 -2.21 -0.83 -10.69
C ARG A 107 -3.08 -0.14 -9.64
N GLY A 108 -2.47 0.71 -8.83
CA GLY A 108 -3.14 1.43 -7.77
C GLY A 108 -2.33 2.63 -7.29
N PHE A 109 -3.01 3.62 -6.75
CA PHE A 109 -2.38 4.82 -6.22
C PHE A 109 -3.20 5.29 -5.02
N SER A 110 -2.55 5.42 -3.86
CA SER A 110 -3.15 5.99 -2.65
C SER A 110 -2.23 7.09 -2.14
N ALA A 111 -2.80 8.25 -1.83
CA ALA A 111 -2.02 9.42 -1.49
C ALA A 111 -2.70 10.21 -0.37
N ALA A 112 -1.88 10.78 0.50
CA ALA A 112 -2.32 11.72 1.52
C ALA A 112 -1.26 12.80 1.76
N VAL A 113 -1.68 13.91 2.34
CA VAL A 113 -0.80 14.96 2.88
C VAL A 113 -0.97 14.95 4.39
N ILE A 114 0.16 14.87 5.11
CA ILE A 114 0.21 14.90 6.58
C ILE A 114 1.12 16.07 6.97
N GLY A 115 0.53 17.14 7.49
CA GLY A 115 1.25 18.38 7.75
C GLY A 115 1.81 18.98 6.47
N ALA A 116 3.13 19.22 6.43
CA ALA A 116 3.82 19.74 5.27
C ALA A 116 4.31 18.66 4.29
N ARG A 117 4.13 17.38 4.61
CA ARG A 117 4.68 16.26 3.84
C ARG A 117 3.59 15.48 3.11
N PHE A 118 3.93 14.90 1.97
CA PHE A 118 3.08 13.94 1.29
C PHE A 118 3.54 12.51 1.56
N ILE A 119 2.62 11.57 1.40
CA ILE A 119 2.92 10.13 1.35
C ILE A 119 2.08 9.49 0.24
N PHE A 120 2.74 8.78 -0.67
CA PHE A 120 2.12 8.00 -1.73
C PHE A 120 2.45 6.52 -1.52
N TYR A 121 1.45 5.67 -1.73
CA TYR A 121 1.58 4.23 -1.92
C TYR A 121 1.17 3.91 -3.36
N ILE A 122 2.14 3.52 -4.17
CA ILE A 122 1.98 3.25 -5.60
C ILE A 122 2.08 1.74 -5.79
N GLY A 123 1.03 1.14 -6.37
CA GLY A 123 0.98 -0.27 -6.71
C GLY A 123 1.26 -0.49 -8.19
N PHE A 124 2.05 -1.52 -8.50
CA PHE A 124 2.46 -1.96 -9.82
C PHE A 124 2.05 -3.41 -10.06
N ASP A 125 1.82 -3.77 -11.33
CA ASP A 125 1.48 -5.14 -11.73
C ASP A 125 2.68 -6.10 -11.66
N SER A 126 3.91 -5.58 -11.78
CA SER A 126 5.13 -6.38 -11.77
C SER A 126 6.18 -5.84 -10.80
N LYS A 127 7.04 -6.74 -10.32
CA LYS A 127 8.19 -6.38 -9.48
C LYS A 127 9.19 -5.53 -10.28
N GLN A 128 9.35 -5.84 -11.56
CA GLN A 128 10.24 -5.15 -12.48
C GLN A 128 9.83 -3.68 -12.65
N ASP A 129 8.53 -3.41 -12.80
CA ASP A 129 8.03 -2.03 -12.89
C ASP A 129 8.22 -1.28 -11.58
N ALA A 130 7.97 -1.93 -10.44
CA ALA A 130 8.24 -1.34 -9.13
C ALA A 130 9.74 -1.00 -8.95
N GLU A 131 10.64 -1.91 -9.30
CA GLU A 131 12.10 -1.68 -9.23
C GLU A 131 12.55 -0.55 -10.18
N LYS A 132 11.96 -0.46 -11.37
CA LYS A 132 12.21 0.64 -12.32
C LYS A 132 11.70 1.97 -11.78
N ALA A 133 10.50 1.98 -11.18
CA ALA A 133 9.91 3.16 -10.56
C ALA A 133 10.78 3.68 -9.41
N VAL A 134 11.29 2.81 -8.54
CA VAL A 134 12.20 3.22 -7.46
C VAL A 134 13.43 3.93 -8.01
N LYS A 135 14.10 3.32 -8.99
CA LYS A 135 15.32 3.89 -9.59
C LYS A 135 15.07 5.24 -10.25
N LEU A 136 13.96 5.41 -10.95
CA LEU A 136 13.60 6.67 -11.61
C LEU A 136 13.31 7.76 -10.59
N LEU A 137 12.46 7.47 -9.60
CA LEU A 137 12.04 8.48 -8.62
C LEU A 137 13.19 8.90 -7.69
N GLN A 138 14.15 8.02 -7.40
CA GLN A 138 15.34 8.38 -6.63
C GLN A 138 16.33 9.29 -7.38
N GLN A 139 16.20 9.43 -8.70
CA GLN A 139 17.08 10.27 -9.54
C GLN A 139 16.55 11.70 -9.72
N GLU A 140 15.30 11.95 -9.36
CA GLU A 140 14.62 13.24 -9.50
C GLU A 140 14.95 14.15 -8.33
#